data_AF-A0A950SAY9-F1
#
_entry.id   AF-A0A950SAY9-F1
#
_cell.length_a   1.000
_cell.length_b   1.000
_cell.length_c   1.000
_cell.angle_alpha   90.00
_cell.angle_beta   90.00
_cell.angle_gamma   90.00
#
_symmetry.space_group_name_H-M   'P 1'
#
loop_
_entity.id
_entity.type
_entity.pdbx_description
1 polymer ?
#
loop_
_entity_poly.entity_id
_entity_poly.type
_entity_poly.pdbx_seq_one_letter_code
_entity_poly.pdbx_strand_id
1 'polypeptide(L)'
;MNLSLSDLWTAAGVILGFQATAFGWRISQESEVANRNDIVWLPPADYLNLAAMLTMVLGVFLGAALDITSIGQTKRLFGLSTLLFVCHGIAVAGHYELYGHGHKRSFRWFPFQEKAAFAITVLVLATYCWLAWLR
;
A
#
# COMPACT_ATOMS: atom_id res chain seq x y z
N MET A 1 -25.30 -7.82 4.12
CA MET A 1 -24.85 -7.42 5.48
C MET A 1 -24.75 -5.90 5.50
N ASN A 2 -25.53 -5.21 6.35
CA ASN A 2 -25.50 -3.76 6.43
C ASN A 2 -24.32 -3.34 7.32
N LEU A 3 -23.14 -3.14 6.73
CA LEU A 3 -21.98 -2.60 7.43
C LEU A 3 -22.22 -1.13 7.78
N SER A 4 -22.11 -0.81 9.07
CA SER A 4 -22.19 0.56 9.59
C SER A 4 -20.88 1.33 9.32
N LEU A 5 -20.91 2.65 9.43
CA LEU A 5 -19.70 3.48 9.31
C LEU A 5 -18.70 3.19 10.44
N SER A 6 -19.19 2.90 11.65
CA SER A 6 -18.34 2.56 12.79
C SER A 6 -17.54 1.29 12.55
N ASP A 7 -18.17 0.23 12.00
CA ASP A 7 -17.46 -1.02 11.69
C ASP A 7 -16.35 -0.79 10.67
N LEU A 8 -16.64 0.03 9.65
CA LEU A 8 -15.68 0.39 8.60
C LEU A 8 -14.50 1.19 9.18
N TRP A 9 -14.76 2.16 10.04
CA TRP A 9 -13.73 2.98 10.69
C TRP A 9 -12.86 2.18 11.66
N THR A 10 -13.44 1.25 12.42
CA THR A 10 -12.66 0.35 13.27
C THR A 10 -11.69 -0.49 12.44
N ALA A 11 -12.17 -1.12 11.36
CA ALA A 11 -11.31 -1.89 10.46
C ALA A 11 -10.25 -1.01 9.77
N ALA A 12 -10.63 0.18 9.30
CA ALA A 12 -9.74 1.16 8.71
C ALA A 12 -8.64 1.60 9.66
N GLY A 13 -8.95 1.79 10.95
CA GLY A 13 -7.98 2.20 11.97
C GLY A 13 -6.94 1.12 12.20
N VAL A 14 -7.37 -0.14 12.26
CA VAL A 14 -6.46 -1.30 12.38
C VAL A 14 -5.52 -1.37 11.16
N ILE A 15 -6.07 -1.28 9.94
CA ILE A 15 -5.25 -1.33 8.72
C ILE A 15 -4.29 -0.13 8.64
N LEU A 16 -4.75 1.07 8.98
CA LEU A 16 -3.89 2.27 9.02
C LEU A 16 -2.74 2.10 10.03
N GLY A 17 -3.00 1.47 11.17
CA GLY A 17 -1.97 1.11 12.14
C GLY A 17 -0.91 0.21 11.52
N PHE A 18 -1.31 -0.86 10.84
CA PHE A 18 -0.37 -1.74 10.12
C PHE A 18 0.40 -1.02 9.00
N GLN A 19 -0.27 -0.15 8.23
CA GLN A 19 0.36 0.66 7.19
C GLN A 19 1.44 1.58 7.78
N ALA A 20 1.13 2.27 8.88
CA ALA A 20 2.06 3.16 9.58
C ALA A 20 3.24 2.38 10.19
N THR A 21 2.99 1.22 10.80
CA THR A 21 4.06 0.34 11.31
C THR A 21 4.97 -0.16 10.19
N ALA A 22 4.41 -0.61 9.07
CA ALA A 22 5.18 -1.06 7.91
C ALA A 22 6.06 0.07 7.35
N PHE A 23 5.50 1.29 7.23
CA PHE A 23 6.25 2.45 6.76
C PHE A 23 7.34 2.88 7.75
N GLY A 24 7.03 2.90 9.05
CA GLY A 24 8.02 3.19 10.10
C GLY A 24 9.16 2.18 10.12
N TRP A 25 8.86 0.88 9.93
CA TRP A 25 9.88 -0.16 9.78
C TRP A 25 10.78 0.10 8.56
N ARG A 26 10.19 0.45 7.40
CA ARG A 26 10.97 0.81 6.19
C ARG A 26 11.89 2.00 6.42
N ILE A 27 11.41 3.06 7.05
CA ILE A 27 12.25 4.22 7.41
C ILE A 27 13.40 3.80 8.34
N SER A 28 13.12 2.95 9.34
CA SER A 28 14.15 2.45 10.25
C SER A 28 15.24 1.67 9.51
N GLN A 29 14.86 0.81 8.55
CA GLN A 29 15.81 0.07 7.74
C GLN A 29 16.69 1.00 6.90
N GLU A 30 16.11 2.02 6.25
CA GLU A 30 16.89 3.01 5.48
C GLU A 30 17.81 3.85 6.38
N SER A 31 17.39 4.17 7.61
CA SER A 31 18.25 4.86 8.59
C SER A 31 19.47 4.01 8.97
N GLU A 32 19.31 2.69 9.14
CA GLU A 32 20.44 1.78 9.37
C GLU A 32 21.40 1.70 8.18
N VAL A 33 20.89 1.77 6.95
CA VAL A 33 21.70 1.83 5.72
C VAL A 33 22.49 3.16 5.68
N ALA A 34 21.85 4.28 6.01
CA ALA A 34 22.51 5.58 6.12
C ALA A 34 23.70 5.56 7.10
N ASN A 35 23.50 4.94 8.27
CA ASN A 35 24.54 4.81 9.30
C ASN A 35 25.74 3.98 8.85
N ARG A 36 25.59 3.16 7.80
CA ARG A 36 26.67 2.38 7.18
C ARG A 36 27.36 3.12 6.04
N ASN A 37 27.04 4.39 5.81
CA ASN A 37 27.51 5.21 4.68
C ASN A 37 27.17 4.60 3.31
N ASP A 38 26.04 3.92 3.21
CA ASP A 38 25.52 3.37 1.95
C ASP A 38 24.36 4.22 1.43
N ILE A 39 23.94 3.99 0.19
CA ILE A 39 22.94 4.79 -0.50
C ILE A 39 21.55 4.50 0.10
N VAL A 40 20.91 5.54 0.61
CA VAL A 40 19.50 5.49 1.03
C VAL A 40 18.58 5.75 -0.13
N TRP A 41 17.48 5.01 -0.20
CA TRP A 41 16.41 5.33 -1.12
C TRP A 41 15.09 4.79 -0.65
N LEU A 42 14.02 5.42 -1.13
CA LEU A 42 12.69 4.85 -1.03
C LEU A 42 12.43 3.98 -2.28
N PRO A 43 12.27 2.65 -2.17
CA PRO A 43 11.90 1.81 -3.29
C PRO A 43 10.50 2.16 -3.81
N PRO A 44 10.23 1.93 -5.12
CA PRO A 44 8.90 2.10 -5.71
C PRO A 44 7.75 1.47 -4.89
N ALA A 45 7.98 0.32 -4.27
CA ALA A 45 7.02 -0.37 -3.41
C ALA A 45 6.51 0.50 -2.23
N ASP A 46 7.36 1.34 -1.63
CA ASP A 46 6.98 2.14 -0.47
C ASP A 46 5.98 3.27 -0.85
N TYR A 47 6.02 3.74 -2.10
CA TYR A 47 5.01 4.68 -2.61
C TYR A 47 3.61 4.05 -2.69
N LEU A 48 3.50 2.73 -2.85
CA LEU A 48 2.21 2.03 -2.79
C LEU A 48 1.61 2.13 -1.38
N ASN A 49 2.43 1.97 -0.33
CA ASN A 49 1.95 2.11 1.04
C ASN A 49 1.58 3.56 1.37
N LEU A 50 2.38 4.54 0.92
CA LEU A 50 2.03 5.95 1.07
C LEU A 50 0.71 6.28 0.38
N ALA A 51 0.50 5.79 -0.84
CA ALA A 51 -0.78 5.94 -1.55
C ALA A 51 -1.93 5.23 -0.79
N ALA A 52 -1.68 4.07 -0.20
CA ALA A 52 -2.65 3.37 0.64
C ALA A 52 -3.06 4.21 1.85
N MET A 53 -2.09 4.74 2.59
CA MET A 53 -2.30 5.58 3.76
C MET A 53 -3.05 6.86 3.40
N LEU A 54 -2.64 7.56 2.34
CA LEU A 54 -3.34 8.76 1.86
C LEU A 54 -4.78 8.46 1.46
N THR A 55 -5.00 7.35 0.75
CA THR A 55 -6.37 6.92 0.38
C THR A 55 -7.20 6.62 1.63
N MET A 56 -6.61 5.99 2.65
CA MET A 56 -7.29 5.70 3.90
C MET A 56 -7.64 6.99 4.66
N VAL A 57 -6.67 7.86 4.90
CA VAL A 57 -6.86 9.08 5.70
C VAL A 57 -7.80 10.05 4.99
N LEU A 58 -7.50 10.39 3.73
CA LEU A 58 -8.27 11.38 2.98
C LEU A 58 -9.63 10.83 2.56
N GLY A 59 -9.67 9.59 2.07
CA GLY A 59 -10.88 9.00 1.50
C GLY A 59 -11.82 8.37 2.51
N VAL A 60 -11.29 7.63 3.49
CA VAL A 60 -12.10 6.83 4.42
C VAL A 60 -12.45 7.61 5.69
N PHE A 61 -11.47 8.31 6.27
CA PHE A 61 -11.68 9.06 7.50
C PHE A 61 -12.16 10.48 7.23
N LEU A 62 -11.34 11.33 6.62
CA LEU A 62 -11.67 12.74 6.42
C LEU A 62 -12.84 12.92 5.44
N GLY A 63 -12.83 12.19 4.33
CA GLY A 63 -13.92 12.24 3.35
C GLY A 63 -15.28 11.87 3.93
N ALA A 64 -15.34 10.88 4.81
CA ALA A 64 -16.58 10.50 5.50
C ALA A 64 -16.93 11.47 6.63
N ALA A 65 -15.95 11.92 7.43
CA ALA A 65 -16.18 12.84 8.56
C ALA A 65 -16.68 14.23 8.11
N LEU A 66 -16.26 14.67 6.93
CA LEU A 66 -16.67 15.94 6.32
C LEU A 66 -17.87 15.79 5.38
N ASP A 67 -18.50 14.60 5.31
CA ASP A 67 -19.63 14.27 4.43
C ASP A 67 -19.35 14.54 2.93
N ILE A 68 -18.08 14.45 2.52
CA ILE A 68 -17.64 14.59 1.12
C ILE A 68 -17.89 13.28 0.36
N THR A 69 -17.78 12.14 1.04
CA THR A 69 -17.99 10.81 0.46
C THR A 69 -19.20 10.13 1.07
N SER A 70 -20.09 9.58 0.23
CA SER A 70 -21.14 8.67 0.68
C SER A 70 -20.55 7.39 1.30
N ILE A 71 -21.31 6.72 2.18
CA ILE A 71 -20.91 5.44 2.78
C ILE A 71 -20.48 4.41 1.72
N GLY A 72 -21.16 4.38 0.57
CA GLY A 72 -20.80 3.51 -0.56
C GLY A 72 -19.42 3.81 -1.12
N GLN A 73 -19.10 5.09 -1.32
CA GLN A 73 -17.77 5.54 -1.76
C GLN A 73 -16.71 5.26 -0.70
N THR A 74 -16.99 5.52 0.58
CA THR A 74 -16.08 5.22 1.69
C THR A 74 -15.71 3.74 1.72
N LYS A 75 -16.66 2.83 1.50
CA LYS A 75 -16.41 1.38 1.40
C LYS A 75 -15.48 1.03 0.23
N ARG A 76 -15.66 1.68 -0.93
CA ARG A 76 -14.80 1.47 -2.11
C ARG A 76 -13.39 2.01 -1.89
N LEU A 77 -13.26 3.18 -1.27
CA LEU A 77 -11.96 3.78 -0.93
C LEU A 77 -11.21 2.96 0.13
N PHE A 78 -11.93 2.39 1.10
CA PHE A 78 -11.36 1.44 2.06
C PHE A 78 -10.83 0.18 1.36
N GLY A 79 -11.59 -0.40 0.42
CA GLY A 79 -11.15 -1.53 -0.38
C GLY A 79 -9.92 -1.19 -1.23
N LEU A 80 -9.90 -0.02 -1.88
CA LEU A 80 -8.76 0.46 -2.66
C LEU A 80 -7.49 0.62 -1.82
N SER A 81 -7.59 1.27 -0.65
CA SER A 81 -6.46 1.43 0.28
C SER A 81 -5.95 0.07 0.77
N THR A 82 -6.86 -0.84 1.14
CA THR A 82 -6.49 -2.20 1.57
C THR A 82 -5.76 -2.94 0.46
N LEU A 83 -6.22 -2.83 -0.78
CA LEU A 83 -5.60 -3.48 -1.94
C LEU A 83 -4.21 -2.92 -2.23
N LEU A 84 -4.05 -1.59 -2.21
CA LEU A 84 -2.74 -0.93 -2.32
C LEU A 84 -1.77 -1.43 -1.26
N PHE A 85 -2.23 -1.58 -0.01
CA PHE A 85 -1.38 -2.05 1.09
C PHE A 85 -0.97 -3.52 0.94
N VAL A 86 -1.88 -4.40 0.49
CA VAL A 86 -1.53 -5.80 0.19
C VAL A 86 -0.52 -5.86 -0.96
N CYS A 87 -0.75 -5.09 -2.03
CA CYS A 87 0.15 -4.99 -3.15
C CYS A 87 1.52 -4.41 -2.77
N HIS A 88 1.58 -3.50 -1.79
CA HIS A 88 2.85 -3.03 -1.21
C HIS A 88 3.66 -4.20 -0.64
N GLY A 89 3.08 -5.07 0.18
CA GLY A 89 3.79 -6.22 0.74
C GLY A 89 4.35 -7.16 -0.34
N ILE A 90 3.58 -7.37 -1.40
CA ILE A 90 4.01 -8.13 -2.58
C ILE A 90 5.19 -7.39 -3.25
N ALA A 91 5.04 -6.11 -3.58
CA ALA A 91 6.11 -5.34 -4.22
C ALA A 91 7.39 -5.29 -3.40
N VAL A 92 7.32 -5.18 -2.06
CA VAL A 92 8.47 -5.24 -1.16
C VAL A 92 9.17 -6.61 -1.26
N ALA A 93 8.43 -7.71 -1.29
CA ALA A 93 9.03 -9.04 -1.51
C ALA A 93 9.75 -9.12 -2.86
N GLY A 94 9.19 -8.50 -3.91
CA GLY A 94 9.85 -8.35 -5.21
C GLY A 94 11.09 -7.44 -5.17
N HIS A 95 11.08 -6.38 -4.36
CA HIS A 95 12.24 -5.50 -4.16
C HIS A 95 13.42 -6.23 -3.51
N TYR A 96 13.13 -7.14 -2.59
CA TYR A 96 14.13 -8.02 -1.99
C TYR A 96 14.44 -9.27 -2.85
N GLU A 97 13.84 -9.36 -4.03
CA GLU A 97 14.00 -10.45 -5.00
C GLU A 97 13.70 -11.85 -4.44
N LEU A 98 12.72 -11.95 -3.54
CA LEU A 98 12.40 -13.16 -2.77
C LEU A 98 11.59 -14.23 -3.52
N TYR A 99 11.13 -13.99 -4.75
CA TYR A 99 10.31 -14.96 -5.49
C TYR A 99 11.11 -16.10 -6.12
N GLY A 100 12.44 -15.98 -6.20
CA GLY A 100 13.33 -16.98 -6.77
C GLY A 100 14.16 -17.67 -5.70
N HIS A 101 14.18 -19.00 -5.68
CA HIS A 101 15.10 -19.74 -4.81
C HIS A 101 16.55 -19.56 -5.30
N GLY A 102 17.50 -19.38 -4.38
CA GLY A 102 18.94 -19.29 -4.69
C GLY A 102 19.40 -18.03 -5.45
N HIS A 103 18.51 -17.06 -5.69
CA HIS A 103 18.89 -15.80 -6.32
C HIS A 103 19.61 -14.90 -5.31
N LYS A 104 20.78 -14.37 -5.69
CA LYS A 104 21.44 -13.31 -4.93
C LYS A 104 20.77 -11.99 -5.28
N ARG A 105 20.56 -11.14 -4.27
CA ARG A 105 20.03 -9.79 -4.45
C ARG A 105 20.93 -8.99 -5.40
N SER A 106 20.31 -8.30 -6.35
CA SER A 106 21.00 -7.51 -7.38
C SER A 106 21.37 -6.10 -6.90
N PHE A 107 20.88 -5.67 -5.73
CA PHE A 107 21.07 -4.33 -5.15
C PHE A 107 20.69 -3.18 -6.11
N ARG A 108 19.69 -3.39 -6.95
CA ARG A 108 19.17 -2.35 -7.85
C ARG A 108 18.06 -1.59 -7.13
N TRP A 109 17.94 -0.29 -7.41
CA TRP A 109 16.84 0.53 -6.89
C TRP A 109 15.46 -0.03 -7.26
N PHE A 110 15.31 -0.56 -8.47
CA PHE A 110 14.07 -1.17 -8.96
C PHE A 110 14.36 -2.48 -9.71
N PRO A 111 14.49 -3.63 -9.01
CA PRO A 111 14.77 -4.93 -9.61
C PRO A 111 13.60 -5.45 -10.42
N PHE A 112 13.85 -6.48 -11.24
CA PHE A 112 12.85 -7.02 -12.17
C PHE A 112 11.62 -7.59 -11.45
N GLN A 113 11.82 -8.28 -10.33
CA GLN A 113 10.71 -8.85 -9.56
C GLN A 113 9.78 -7.76 -9.01
N GLU A 114 10.33 -6.63 -8.54
CA GLU A 114 9.52 -5.47 -8.12
C GLU A 114 8.77 -4.85 -9.30
N LYS A 115 9.41 -4.71 -10.47
CA LYS A 115 8.75 -4.20 -11.68
C LYS A 115 7.55 -5.05 -12.08
N ALA A 116 7.71 -6.38 -12.03
CA ALA A 116 6.62 -7.30 -12.31
C ALA A 116 5.50 -7.18 -11.28
N ALA A 117 5.82 -7.15 -9.99
CA ALA A 117 4.85 -6.94 -8.92
C ALA A 117 4.10 -5.60 -9.06
N PHE A 118 4.80 -4.53 -9.42
CA PHE A 118 4.21 -3.21 -9.66
C PHE A 118 3.27 -3.22 -10.88
N ALA A 119 3.67 -3.86 -11.98
CA ALA A 119 2.81 -4.00 -13.16
C ALA A 119 1.52 -4.77 -12.84
N ILE A 120 1.62 -5.87 -12.07
CA ILE A 120 0.47 -6.63 -11.60
C ILE A 120 -0.41 -5.76 -10.68
N THR A 121 0.20 -4.98 -9.79
CA THR A 121 -0.51 -4.05 -8.91
C THR A 121 -1.33 -3.04 -9.72
N VAL A 122 -0.75 -2.42 -10.75
CA VAL A 122 -1.48 -1.49 -11.64
C VAL A 122 -2.67 -2.18 -12.31
N LEU A 123 -2.51 -3.39 -12.81
CA LEU A 123 -3.61 -4.15 -13.43
C LEU A 123 -4.74 -4.46 -12.44
N VAL A 124 -4.38 -4.87 -11.22
CA VAL A 124 -5.33 -5.20 -10.15
C VAL A 124 -6.08 -3.95 -9.69
N LEU A 125 -5.40 -2.82 -9.52
CA LEU A 125 -6.02 -1.54 -9.17
C LEU A 125 -6.95 -1.03 -10.27
N ALA A 126 -6.51 -1.09 -11.54
CA ALA A 126 -7.35 -0.71 -12.66
C ALA A 126 -8.63 -1.56 -12.73
N THR A 127 -8.49 -2.88 -12.52
CA THR A 127 -9.62 -3.81 -12.48
C THR A 127 -10.56 -3.49 -11.31
N TYR A 128 -10.02 -3.22 -10.12
CA TYR A 128 -10.82 -2.83 -8.96
C TYR A 128 -11.58 -1.53 -9.24
N CYS A 129 -10.92 -0.49 -9.73
CA CYS A 129 -11.53 0.80 -10.03
C CYS A 129 -12.63 0.67 -11.10
N TRP A 130 -12.39 -0.14 -12.13
CA TRP A 130 -13.41 -0.45 -13.15
C TRP A 130 -14.65 -1.08 -12.51
N LEU A 131 -14.47 -2.14 -11.72
CA LEU A 131 -15.58 -2.85 -11.09
C LEU A 131 -16.31 -2.03 -10.03
N ALA A 132 -15.60 -1.15 -9.31
CA ALA A 132 -16.17 -0.41 -8.20
C ALA A 132 -16.85 0.90 -8.61
N TRP A 133 -16.45 1.53 -9.74
CA TRP A 133 -17.02 2.82 -10.16
C TRP A 133 -17.67 2.83 -11.54
N LEU A 134 -17.30 1.93 -12.45
CA LEU A 134 -17.75 1.98 -13.85
C LEU A 134 -18.75 0.87 -14.20
N ARG A 135 -18.93 -0.12 -13.32
CA ARG A 135 -19.94 -1.16 -13.40
C ARG A 135 -20.97 -1.00 -12.29
#